data_AF-A0A6A4GA48-F1
#
_entry.id   AF-A0A6A4GA48-F1
#
_cell.length_a   1.000
_cell.length_b   1.000
_cell.length_c   1.000
_cell.angle_alpha   90.00
_cell.angle_beta   90.00
_cell.angle_gamma   90.00
#
_symmetry.space_group_name_H-M   'P 1'
#
loop_
_entity.id
_entity.type
_entity.pdbx_description
1 polymer ?
#
loop_
_entity_poly.entity_id
_entity_poly.type
_entity_poly.pdbx_seq_one_letter_code
_entity_poly.pdbx_strand_id
1 'polypeptide(L)'
;MLLNPGSVEYFNKHRSEQFGVPTLEALRVPPEAKDAEWHKVKDAFGALNALNKDGDTWVMGDTPSFADFVIASVLAALKSMHGKESAEWTRIMSWHGGRWERLMMAVEKYSAVL
;
A
#
# COMPACT_ATOMS: atom_id res chain seq x y z
N MET A 1 17.94 1.03 1.73
CA MET A 1 17.39 2.17 0.95
C MET A 1 16.65 1.59 -0.23
N LEU A 2 15.41 1.98 -0.50
CA LEU A 2 14.58 1.40 -1.57
C LEU A 2 15.04 1.76 -2.98
N LEU A 3 15.69 2.91 -3.12
CA LEU A 3 16.24 3.40 -4.38
C LEU A 3 17.76 3.18 -4.37
N ASN A 4 18.35 2.99 -5.55
CA ASN A 4 19.80 3.10 -5.67
C ASN A 4 20.22 4.58 -5.50
N PRO A 5 21.47 4.87 -5.12
CA PRO A 5 21.92 6.24 -4.88
C PRO A 5 21.70 7.20 -6.06
N GLY A 6 21.93 6.73 -7.29
CA GLY A 6 21.76 7.54 -8.50
C GLY A 6 20.32 7.95 -8.80
N SER A 7 19.34 7.19 -8.32
CA SER A 7 17.90 7.47 -8.52
C SER A 7 17.30 8.38 -7.45
N VAL A 8 17.96 8.58 -6.30
CA VAL A 8 17.40 9.36 -5.19
C VAL A 8 17.11 10.80 -5.59
N GLU A 9 18.09 11.47 -6.20
CA GLU A 9 17.95 12.88 -6.60
C GLU A 9 16.84 13.05 -7.65
N TYR A 10 16.86 12.20 -8.69
CA TYR A 10 15.83 12.19 -9.72
C TYR A 10 14.43 11.99 -9.11
N PHE A 11 14.26 10.98 -8.24
CA PHE A 11 12.98 10.68 -7.61
C PHE A 11 12.49 11.84 -6.75
N ASN A 12 13.34 12.37 -5.85
CA ASN A 12 12.96 13.44 -4.94
C ASN A 12 12.55 14.70 -5.68
N LYS A 13 13.28 15.08 -6.73
CA LYS A 13 12.95 16.24 -7.56
C LYS A 13 11.58 16.08 -8.22
N HIS A 14 11.40 15.03 -9.01
CA HIS A 14 10.18 14.86 -9.80
C HIS A 14 8.94 14.63 -8.94
N ARG A 15 9.08 13.94 -7.79
CA ARG A 15 7.96 13.80 -6.85
C ARG A 15 7.61 15.09 -6.15
N SER A 16 8.59 15.92 -5.78
CA SER A 16 8.33 17.24 -5.19
C SER A 16 7.58 18.13 -6.18
N GLU A 17 8.02 18.16 -7.45
CA GLU A 17 7.32 18.86 -8.54
C GLU A 17 5.90 18.34 -8.75
N GLN A 18 5.73 17.01 -8.82
CA GLN A 18 4.41 16.37 -9.00
C GLN A 18 3.43 16.71 -7.87
N PHE A 19 3.91 16.79 -6.63
CA PHE A 19 3.08 17.13 -5.47
C PHE A 19 3.00 18.65 -5.21
N GLY A 20 3.68 19.47 -6.01
CA GLY A 20 3.68 20.93 -5.86
C GLY A 20 4.32 21.42 -4.55
N VAL A 21 5.28 20.68 -4.00
CA VAL A 21 5.98 21.01 -2.75
C VAL A 21 7.47 21.30 -2.99
N PRO A 22 8.13 22.11 -2.15
CA PRO A 22 9.56 22.39 -2.31
C PRO A 22 10.45 21.15 -2.15
N THR A 23 10.10 20.27 -1.22
CA THR A 23 10.77 18.99 -0.96
C THR A 23 9.75 17.97 -0.44
N LEU A 24 10.07 16.67 -0.56
CA LEU A 24 9.22 15.63 0.02
C LEU A 24 9.13 15.68 1.55
N GLU A 25 10.08 16.28 2.25
CA GLU A 25 9.99 16.49 3.71
C GLU A 25 8.83 17.41 4.09
N ALA A 26 8.37 18.29 3.19
CA ALA A 26 7.18 19.11 3.41
C ALA A 26 5.89 18.27 3.51
N LEU A 27 5.90 17.03 3.03
CA LEU A 27 4.78 16.08 3.13
C LEU A 27 4.86 15.20 4.38
N ARG A 28 5.88 15.41 5.24
CA ARG A 28 6.07 14.61 6.44
C ARG A 28 4.91 14.84 7.40
N VAL A 29 4.19 13.77 7.71
CA VAL A 29 3.11 13.80 8.70
C VAL A 29 3.72 14.00 10.08
N PRO A 30 3.29 15.04 10.84
CA PRO A 30 3.80 15.26 12.18
C PRO A 30 3.25 14.19 13.15
N PRO A 31 3.99 13.85 14.23
CA PRO A 31 3.62 12.74 15.12
C PRO A 31 2.20 12.82 15.67
N GLU A 32 1.73 14.01 16.04
CA GLU A 32 0.40 14.26 16.59
C GLU A 32 -0.74 14.02 15.58
N ALA A 33 -0.46 14.08 14.28
CA ALA A 33 -1.44 13.81 13.22
C ALA A 33 -1.36 12.37 12.69
N LYS A 34 -0.34 11.59 13.08
CA LYS A 34 -0.04 10.27 12.51
C LYS A 34 -1.27 9.35 12.54
N ASP A 35 -1.95 9.25 13.67
CA ASP A 35 -3.11 8.35 13.80
C ASP A 35 -4.32 8.81 12.99
N ALA A 36 -4.59 10.13 12.93
CA ALA A 36 -5.65 10.69 12.11
C ALA A 36 -5.41 10.40 10.61
N GLU A 37 -4.17 10.56 10.13
CA GLU A 37 -3.82 10.21 8.75
C GLU A 37 -3.93 8.70 8.49
N TRP A 38 -3.52 7.85 9.44
CA TRP A 38 -3.71 6.41 9.33
C TRP A 38 -5.18 5.99 9.29
N HIS A 39 -6.07 6.72 9.96
CA HIS A 39 -7.52 6.50 9.83
C HIS A 39 -7.99 6.78 8.40
N LYS A 40 -7.54 7.88 7.78
CA LYS A 40 -7.87 8.17 6.36
C LYS A 40 -7.36 7.08 5.43
N VAL A 41 -6.15 6.55 5.66
CA VAL A 41 -5.63 5.41 4.88
C VAL A 41 -6.53 4.19 5.06
N LYS A 42 -6.92 3.87 6.31
CA LYS A 42 -7.83 2.74 6.59
C LYS A 42 -9.18 2.91 5.88
N ASP A 43 -9.73 4.12 5.86
CA ASP A 43 -11.00 4.43 5.19
C ASP A 43 -10.90 4.31 3.67
N ALA A 44 -9.78 4.78 3.08
CA ALA A 44 -9.52 4.60 1.65
C ALA A 44 -9.44 3.11 1.26
N PHE A 45 -8.76 2.29 2.06
CA PHE A 45 -8.81 0.85 1.90
C PHE A 45 -10.23 0.31 2.14
N GLY A 46 -11.00 0.87 3.08
CA GLY A 46 -12.39 0.52 3.32
C GLY A 46 -13.27 0.67 2.08
N ALA A 47 -13.08 1.76 1.32
CA ALA A 47 -13.76 1.97 0.05
C ALA A 47 -13.40 0.90 -0.99
N LEU A 48 -12.13 0.49 -1.07
CA LEU A 48 -11.71 -0.64 -1.92
C LEU A 48 -12.30 -1.97 -1.44
N ASN A 49 -12.40 -2.19 -0.13
CA ASN A 49 -13.01 -3.38 0.43
C ASN A 49 -14.49 -3.49 0.04
N ALA A 50 -15.22 -2.38 0.05
CA ALA A 50 -16.63 -2.31 -0.32
C ALA A 50 -16.92 -2.70 -1.79
N LEU A 51 -15.90 -2.77 -2.65
CA LEU A 51 -16.06 -3.24 -4.03
C LEU A 51 -16.27 -4.76 -4.13
N ASN A 52 -15.99 -5.53 -3.08
CA ASN A 52 -16.22 -6.97 -3.09
C ASN A 52 -17.34 -7.36 -2.13
N LYS A 53 -17.88 -8.56 -2.33
CA LYS A 53 -18.79 -9.17 -1.38
C LYS A 53 -18.02 -9.68 -0.17
N ASP A 54 -18.72 -9.78 0.96
CA ASP A 54 -18.15 -10.32 2.19
C ASP A 54 -17.66 -11.75 1.98
N GLY A 55 -16.40 -12.00 2.35
CA GLY A 55 -15.74 -13.30 2.20
C GLY A 55 -14.98 -13.48 0.89
N ASP A 56 -15.24 -12.67 -0.13
CA ASP A 56 -14.52 -12.76 -1.41
C ASP A 56 -13.05 -12.39 -1.23
N THR A 57 -12.17 -13.20 -1.85
CA THR A 57 -10.74 -12.87 -1.95
C THR A 57 -10.47 -11.97 -3.15
N TRP A 58 -11.14 -12.24 -4.28
CA TRP A 58 -10.94 -11.51 -5.53
C TRP A 58 -12.03 -10.47 -5.76
N VAL A 59 -11.68 -9.36 -6.38
CA VAL A 59 -12.61 -8.26 -6.70
C VAL A 59 -13.78 -8.73 -7.55
N MET A 60 -13.54 -9.67 -8.46
CA MET A 60 -14.56 -10.21 -9.37
C MET A 60 -15.16 -11.54 -8.87
N GLY A 61 -14.93 -11.92 -7.62
CA GLY A 61 -15.48 -13.14 -7.00
C GLY A 61 -14.51 -14.33 -7.07
N ASP A 62 -14.73 -15.26 -8.02
CA ASP A 62 -14.10 -16.59 -7.98
C ASP A 62 -12.67 -16.64 -8.52
N THR A 63 -12.31 -15.72 -9.42
CA THR A 63 -11.01 -15.72 -10.11
C THR A 63 -10.28 -14.39 -9.98
N PRO A 64 -8.94 -14.39 -9.97
CA PRO A 64 -8.17 -13.15 -9.93
C PRO A 64 -8.41 -12.36 -11.21
N SER A 65 -8.56 -11.05 -11.02
CA SER A 65 -8.71 -10.05 -12.08
C SER A 65 -7.55 -9.07 -12.06
N PHE A 66 -7.43 -8.23 -13.10
CA PHE A 66 -6.41 -7.18 -13.13
C PHE A 66 -6.48 -6.24 -11.90
N ALA A 67 -7.69 -5.94 -11.41
CA ALA A 67 -7.89 -5.08 -10.25
C ALA A 67 -7.22 -5.63 -8.98
N ASP A 68 -7.23 -6.96 -8.80
CA ASP A 68 -6.58 -7.63 -7.67
C ASP A 68 -5.06 -7.38 -7.67
N PHE A 69 -4.44 -7.44 -8.86
CA PHE A 69 -3.01 -7.18 -9.01
C PHE A 69 -2.66 -5.69 -8.84
N VAL A 70 -3.55 -4.77 -9.25
CA VAL A 70 -3.34 -3.34 -8.97
C VAL A 70 -3.34 -3.11 -7.46
N ILE A 71 -4.33 -3.61 -6.72
CA ILE A 71 -4.42 -3.46 -5.27
C ILE A 71 -3.23 -4.15 -4.58
N ALA A 72 -2.90 -5.37 -4.99
CA ALA A 72 -1.77 -6.11 -4.44
C ALA A 72 -0.42 -5.41 -4.70
N SER A 73 -0.25 -4.73 -5.85
CA SER A 73 0.97 -3.98 -6.15
C SER A 73 1.15 -2.78 -5.20
N VAL A 74 0.06 -2.09 -4.85
CA VAL A 74 0.08 -1.01 -3.85
C VAL A 74 0.47 -1.55 -2.48
N LEU A 75 -0.13 -2.67 -2.06
CA LEU A 75 0.23 -3.35 -0.82
C LEU A 75 1.69 -3.83 -0.80
N ALA A 76 2.17 -4.40 -1.90
CA ALA A 76 3.56 -4.82 -2.05
C ALA A 76 4.53 -3.62 -1.95
N ALA A 77 4.17 -2.46 -2.53
CA ALA A 77 4.96 -1.24 -2.39
C ALA A 77 5.01 -0.76 -0.92
N LEU A 78 3.88 -0.79 -0.21
CA LEU A 78 3.82 -0.45 1.23
C LEU A 78 4.68 -1.42 2.07
N LYS A 79 4.62 -2.72 1.78
CA LYS A 79 5.47 -3.74 2.41
C LYS A 79 6.95 -3.46 2.17
N SER A 80 7.33 -3.07 0.95
CA SER A 80 8.72 -2.71 0.61
C SER A 80 9.18 -1.42 1.32
N MET A 81 8.29 -0.43 1.46
CA MET A 81 8.60 0.85 2.15
C MET A 81 8.76 0.71 3.65
N HIS A 82 7.87 -0.04 4.31
CA HIS A 82 7.89 -0.16 5.77
C HIS A 82 8.64 -1.40 6.27
N GLY A 83 8.70 -2.46 5.46
CA GLY A 83 9.23 -3.77 5.84
C GLY A 83 8.14 -4.72 6.33
N LYS A 84 8.32 -6.03 6.09
CA LYS A 84 7.37 -7.09 6.43
C LYS A 84 7.09 -7.20 7.94
N GLU A 85 8.07 -6.89 8.78
CA GLU A 85 7.96 -7.00 10.24
C GLU A 85 7.58 -5.66 10.90
N SER A 86 7.18 -4.65 10.11
CA SER A 86 6.82 -3.32 10.63
C SER A 86 5.42 -3.30 11.25
N ALA A 87 5.25 -2.46 12.26
CA ALA A 87 3.93 -2.22 12.87
C ALA A 87 2.94 -1.67 11.84
N GLU A 88 3.39 -0.82 10.91
CA GLU A 88 2.59 -0.31 9.80
C GLU A 88 2.06 -1.42 8.89
N TRP A 89 2.92 -2.37 8.49
CA TRP A 89 2.50 -3.50 7.66
C TRP A 89 1.52 -4.41 8.40
N THR A 90 1.81 -4.79 9.65
CA THR A 90 0.90 -5.59 10.48
C THR A 90 -0.45 -4.88 10.67
N ARG A 91 -0.45 -3.56 10.88
CA ARG A 91 -1.67 -2.75 11.01
C ARG A 91 -2.52 -2.86 9.75
N ILE A 92 -1.96 -2.69 8.56
CA ILE A 92 -2.69 -2.82 7.29
C ILE A 92 -3.26 -4.23 7.12
N MET A 93 -2.47 -5.28 7.37
CA MET A 93 -2.90 -6.67 7.22
C MET A 93 -4.08 -7.03 8.14
N SER A 94 -4.17 -6.41 9.33
CA SER A 94 -5.28 -6.62 10.27
C SER A 94 -6.61 -5.99 9.85
N TRP A 95 -6.61 -5.06 8.89
CA TRP A 95 -7.82 -4.30 8.55
C TRP A 95 -8.88 -5.16 7.85
N HIS A 96 -10.13 -4.76 8.06
CA HIS A 96 -11.31 -5.27 7.34
C HIS A 96 -11.41 -6.79 7.39
N GLY A 97 -11.21 -7.33 8.60
CA GLY A 97 -11.28 -8.75 8.89
C GLY A 97 -10.14 -9.54 8.25
N GLY A 98 -8.93 -8.98 8.11
CA GLY A 98 -7.77 -9.68 7.55
C GLY A 98 -7.82 -9.83 6.02
N ARG A 99 -8.61 -9.01 5.34
CA ARG A 99 -8.80 -9.15 3.88
C ARG A 99 -7.51 -8.96 3.09
N TRP A 100 -6.76 -7.91 3.42
CA TRP A 100 -5.56 -7.56 2.67
C TRP A 100 -4.48 -8.63 2.80
N GLU A 101 -4.43 -9.29 3.96
CA GLU A 101 -3.61 -10.48 4.16
C GLU A 101 -4.03 -11.63 3.24
N ARG A 102 -5.33 -11.97 3.20
CA ARG A 102 -5.85 -13.01 2.29
C ARG A 102 -5.51 -12.72 0.83
N LEU A 103 -5.70 -11.48 0.38
CA LEU A 103 -5.33 -11.07 -0.98
C LEU A 103 -3.83 -11.28 -1.24
N MET A 104 -2.97 -10.80 -0.34
CA MET A 104 -1.52 -10.93 -0.49
C MET A 104 -1.04 -12.38 -0.50
N MET A 105 -1.63 -13.24 0.33
CA MET A 105 -1.37 -14.69 0.30
C MET A 105 -1.81 -15.32 -1.02
N ALA A 106 -2.98 -14.94 -1.53
CA ALA A 106 -3.52 -15.50 -2.76
C ALA A 106 -2.69 -15.10 -4.00
N VAL A 107 -2.09 -13.90 -4.01
CA VAL A 107 -1.24 -13.44 -5.11
C VAL A 107 0.23 -13.87 -4.99
N GLU A 108 0.67 -14.45 -3.88
CA GLU A 108 2.07 -14.79 -3.62
C GLU A 108 2.65 -15.75 -4.68
N LYS A 109 1.85 -16.69 -5.17
CA LYS A 109 2.27 -17.60 -6.26
C LYS A 109 2.61 -16.88 -7.58
N TYR A 110 2.22 -15.61 -7.73
CA TYR A 110 2.52 -14.77 -8.88
C TYR A 110 3.66 -13.77 -8.63
N SER A 111 4.22 -13.71 -7.43
CA SER A 111 5.23 -12.71 -7.04
C SER A 111 6.67 -13.18 -7.19
N ALA A 112 6.93 -14.20 -8.02
CA ALA A 112 8.28 -14.68 -8.27
C ALA A 112 9.13 -13.56 -8.88
N VAL A 113 10.27 -13.28 -8.26
CA VAL A 113 11.31 -12.40 -8.80
C VAL A 113 12.43 -13.32 -9.29
N LEU A 114 12.73 -13.25 -10.58
CA LEU A 114 13.82 -14.00 -11.22
C LEU A 114 15.17 -13.36 -10.91
#